data_AF-A0A086BKZ4-F1
#
_entry.id   AF-A0A086BKZ4-F1
#
_cell.length_a   1.000
_cell.length_b   1.000
_cell.length_c   1.000
_cell.angle_alpha   90.00
_cell.angle_beta   90.00
_cell.angle_gamma   90.00
#
_symmetry.space_group_name_H-M   'P 1'
#
loop_
_entity.id
_entity.type
_entity.pdbx_description
1 polymer ?
#
loop_
_entity_poly.entity_id
_entity_poly.type
_entity_poly.pdbx_seq_one_letter_code
_entity_poly.pdbx_strand_id
1 'polypeptide(L)'
;MEEYSYFDEDPKKGWGFILAFASLMLFTIMGLGIDVDEYLQHDYLNIPRWYFYVIFSIDILMMLSLVLMFFYKKIGIFTFPVLLVLHFFMHSYYLSTFLYTDVTNLFLFTGFGMLAIIPKWKFFK
;
A
#
# COMPACT_ATOMS: atom_id res chain seq x y z
N MET A 1 2.59 12.72 -36.82
CA MET A 1 2.88 12.57 -35.39
C MET A 1 1.94 11.51 -34.90
N GLU A 2 2.43 10.38 -34.39
CA GLU A 2 1.56 9.37 -33.80
C GLU A 2 0.87 9.98 -32.57
N GLU A 3 -0.45 9.86 -32.53
CA GLU A 3 -1.29 10.39 -31.46
C GLU A 3 -1.08 9.51 -30.21
N TYR A 4 -0.50 10.06 -29.14
CA TYR A 4 -0.30 9.33 -27.89
C TYR A 4 -1.67 9.01 -27.26
N SER A 5 -2.10 7.76 -27.37
CA SER A 5 -3.30 7.27 -26.70
C SER A 5 -2.93 6.72 -25.33
N TYR A 6 -3.43 7.39 -24.29
CA TYR A 6 -3.25 7.02 -22.89
C TYR A 6 -3.71 5.58 -22.56
N PHE A 7 -4.55 4.96 -23.39
CA PHE A 7 -5.05 3.60 -23.21
C PHE A 7 -4.36 2.54 -24.09
N ASP A 8 -3.54 2.98 -25.05
CA ASP A 8 -2.77 2.11 -25.94
C ASP A 8 -1.35 1.87 -25.41
N GLU A 9 -1.25 1.59 -24.11
CA GLU A 9 0.03 1.21 -23.52
C GLU A 9 0.39 -0.26 -23.77
N ASP A 10 1.67 -0.48 -24.04
CA ASP A 10 2.35 -1.78 -24.12
C ASP A 10 2.33 -2.47 -22.71
N PRO A 11 2.38 -3.81 -22.59
CA PRO A 11 2.35 -4.50 -21.30
C PRO A 11 3.62 -4.24 -20.46
N LYS A 12 4.64 -3.62 -21.07
CA LYS A 12 5.87 -3.22 -20.39
C LYS A 12 5.57 -2.18 -19.30
N LYS A 13 6.18 -2.37 -18.14
CA LYS A 13 6.08 -1.45 -17.00
C LYS A 13 6.82 -0.16 -17.35
N GLY A 14 6.06 0.91 -17.63
CA GLY A 14 6.63 2.23 -17.87
C GLY A 14 7.20 2.84 -16.58
N TRP A 15 8.01 3.89 -16.73
CA TRP A 15 8.61 4.59 -15.58
C TRP A 15 7.56 5.13 -14.60
N GLY A 16 6.40 5.61 -15.08
CA GLY A 16 5.31 6.06 -14.21
C GLY A 16 4.78 4.94 -13.29
N PHE A 17 4.60 3.74 -13.83
CA PHE A 17 4.21 2.57 -13.03
C PHE A 17 5.29 2.19 -12.02
N ILE A 18 6.57 2.17 -12.44
CA ILE A 18 7.68 1.81 -11.56
C ILE A 18 7.82 2.83 -10.42
N LEU A 19 7.71 4.12 -10.70
CA LEU A 19 7.81 5.18 -9.69
C LEU A 19 6.62 5.16 -8.74
N ALA A 20 5.40 4.98 -9.24
CA ALA A 20 4.22 4.82 -8.40
C ALA A 20 4.32 3.56 -7.53
N PHE A 21 4.80 2.45 -8.08
CA PHE A 21 4.99 1.22 -7.32
C PHE A 21 6.08 1.38 -6.25
N ALA A 22 7.21 2.00 -6.60
CA ALA A 22 8.31 2.25 -5.68
C ALA A 22 7.90 3.17 -4.53
N SER A 23 7.08 4.20 -4.79
CA SER A 23 6.57 5.08 -3.74
C SER A 23 5.62 4.33 -2.80
N LEU A 24 4.69 3.53 -3.33
CA LEU A 24 3.81 2.68 -2.52
C LEU A 24 4.61 1.70 -1.64
N MET A 25 5.63 1.07 -2.22
CA MET A 25 6.50 0.15 -1.48
C MET A 25 7.28 0.87 -0.37
N LEU A 26 7.85 2.06 -0.66
CA LEU A 26 8.57 2.86 0.32
C LEU A 26 7.69 3.20 1.53
N PHE A 27 6.50 3.74 1.30
CA PHE A 27 5.60 4.14 2.39
C PHE A 27 5.03 2.94 3.16
N THR A 28 4.84 1.80 2.49
CA THR A 28 4.43 0.56 3.18
C THR A 28 5.55 0.03 4.08
N ILE A 29 6.81 0.07 3.63
CA ILE A 29 7.96 -0.31 4.46
C ILE A 29 8.15 0.67 5.62
N MET A 30 7.91 1.97 5.40
CA MET A 30 7.93 2.96 6.47
C MET A 30 6.84 2.70 7.51
N GLY A 31 5.62 2.33 7.09
CA GLY A 31 4.54 1.92 8.00
C GLY A 31 4.96 0.74 8.88
N LEU A 32 5.46 -0.34 8.26
CA LEU A 32 6.02 -1.49 9.00
C LEU A 32 7.13 -1.09 9.97
N GLY A 33 7.98 -0.11 9.61
CA GLY A 33 9.02 0.41 10.49
C GLY A 33 8.45 1.06 11.76
N ILE A 34 7.36 1.82 11.62
CA ILE A 34 6.65 2.42 12.77
C ILE A 34 6.09 1.33 13.68
N ASP A 35 5.50 0.28 13.11
CA ASP A 35 4.93 -0.82 13.89
C ASP A 35 5.98 -1.63 14.62
N VAL A 36 7.16 -1.79 14.01
CA VAL A 36 8.33 -2.37 14.68
C VAL A 36 8.79 -1.50 15.85
N ASP A 37 8.85 -0.18 15.66
CA ASP A 37 9.21 0.75 16.74
C ASP A 37 8.18 0.70 17.89
N GLU A 38 6.88 0.66 17.56
CA GLU A 38 5.80 0.48 18.54
C GLU A 38 5.91 -0.86 19.28
N TYR A 39 6.25 -1.94 18.57
CA TYR A 39 6.47 -3.25 19.17
C TYR A 39 7.68 -3.24 20.11
N LEU A 40 8.78 -2.59 19.75
CA LEU A 40 9.93 -2.47 20.64
C LEU A 40 9.64 -1.64 21.89
N GLN A 41 8.68 -0.72 21.82
CA GLN A 41 8.28 0.18 22.91
C GLN A 41 6.97 -0.23 23.59
N HIS A 42 6.42 -1.41 23.29
CA HIS A 42 5.08 -1.81 23.72
C HIS A 42 4.86 -1.80 25.23
N ASP A 43 5.88 -2.15 26.02
CA ASP A 43 5.82 -2.13 27.49
C ASP A 43 5.66 -0.70 28.04
N TYR A 44 6.29 0.29 27.39
CA TYR A 44 6.18 1.70 27.76
C TYR A 44 4.84 2.29 27.31
N LEU A 45 4.39 1.91 26.11
CA LEU A 45 3.14 2.39 25.50
C LEU A 45 1.90 1.65 26.01
N ASN A 46 2.07 0.61 26.84
CA ASN A 46 1.01 -0.27 27.33
C ASN A 46 0.17 -0.93 26.21
N ILE A 47 0.81 -1.29 25.10
CA ILE A 47 0.15 -1.94 23.95
C ILE A 47 0.20 -3.46 24.15
N PRO A 48 -0.95 -4.16 24.14
CA PRO A 48 -0.95 -5.60 24.35
C PRO A 48 -0.39 -6.35 23.14
N ARG A 49 0.34 -7.44 23.39
CA ARG A 49 1.02 -8.23 22.34
C ARG A 49 0.11 -8.75 21.23
N TRP A 50 -1.16 -9.00 21.52
CA TRP A 50 -2.10 -9.48 20.51
C TRP A 50 -2.33 -8.47 19.38
N TYR A 51 -2.23 -7.17 19.68
CA TYR A 51 -2.36 -6.10 18.70
C TYR A 51 -1.31 -6.28 17.59
N PHE A 52 -0.06 -6.57 17.98
CA PHE A 52 1.03 -6.73 17.03
C PHE A 52 0.89 -7.95 16.13
N TYR A 53 0.29 -9.05 16.63
CA TYR A 53 -0.04 -10.17 15.74
C TYR A 53 -1.03 -9.77 14.65
N VAL A 54 -1.99 -8.90 14.97
CA VAL A 54 -2.95 -8.38 13.99
C VAL A 54 -2.27 -7.41 13.03
N ILE A 55 -1.54 -6.41 13.54
CA ILE A 55 -0.97 -5.35 12.70
C ILE A 55 0.10 -5.89 11.74
N PHE A 56 1.02 -6.72 12.22
CA PHE A 56 2.02 -7.34 11.35
C PHE A 56 1.40 -8.32 10.34
N SER A 57 0.25 -8.92 10.66
CA SER A 57 -0.48 -9.71 9.66
C SER A 57 -1.04 -8.82 8.55
N ILE A 58 -1.55 -7.64 8.91
CA ILE A 58 -2.02 -6.65 7.94
C ILE A 58 -0.86 -6.15 7.07
N ASP A 59 0.30 -5.82 7.66
CA ASP A 59 1.51 -5.43 6.93
C ASP A 59 1.94 -6.47 5.89
N ILE A 60 2.03 -7.74 6.31
CA ILE A 60 2.40 -8.84 5.42
C ILE A 60 1.40 -8.94 4.25
N LEU A 61 0.10 -8.84 4.54
CA LEU A 61 -0.93 -8.88 3.52
C LEU A 61 -0.88 -7.66 2.58
N MET A 62 -0.52 -6.47 3.09
CA MET A 62 -0.32 -5.27 2.28
C MET A 62 0.88 -5.44 1.35
N MET A 63 2.00 -5.94 1.86
CA MET A 63 3.19 -6.26 1.06
C MET A 63 2.88 -7.29 -0.03
N LEU A 64 2.16 -8.36 0.31
CA LEU A 64 1.70 -9.35 -0.66
C LEU A 64 0.77 -8.73 -1.71
N SER A 65 -0.11 -7.82 -1.32
CA SER A 65 -1.01 -7.12 -2.25
C SER A 65 -0.24 -6.28 -3.25
N LEU A 66 0.83 -5.59 -2.82
CA LEU A 66 1.73 -4.87 -3.72
C LEU A 66 2.46 -5.82 -4.67
N VAL A 67 3.01 -6.93 -4.18
CA VAL A 67 3.65 -7.94 -5.04
C VAL A 67 2.67 -8.46 -6.11
N LEU A 68 1.43 -8.77 -5.71
CA LEU A 68 0.37 -9.19 -6.64
C LEU A 68 0.05 -8.11 -7.68
N MET A 69 -0.03 -6.85 -7.26
CA MET A 69 -0.23 -5.71 -8.15
C MET A 69 0.92 -5.57 -9.16
N PHE A 70 2.16 -5.79 -8.74
CA PHE A 70 3.32 -5.79 -9.64
C PHE A 70 3.27 -6.90 -10.70
N PHE A 71 2.64 -8.04 -10.38
CA PHE A 71 2.39 -9.13 -11.35
C PHE A 71 1.07 -8.98 -12.11
N TYR A 72 0.47 -7.79 -12.10
CA TYR A 72 -0.79 -7.49 -12.76
C TYR A 72 -1.94 -8.40 -12.28
N LYS A 73 -2.02 -8.71 -10.98
CA LYS A 73 -3.17 -9.42 -10.40
C LYS A 73 -4.18 -8.43 -9.85
N LYS A 74 -5.44 -8.52 -10.31
CA LYS A 74 -6.51 -7.59 -9.91
C LYS A 74 -6.74 -7.59 -8.41
N ILE A 75 -6.63 -8.76 -7.79
CA ILE A 75 -6.87 -8.91 -6.36
C ILE A 75 -5.98 -7.96 -5.54
N GLY A 76 -4.71 -7.78 -5.93
CA GLY A 76 -3.78 -6.88 -5.23
C GLY A 76 -4.20 -5.42 -5.26
N ILE A 77 -4.88 -4.97 -6.33
CA ILE A 77 -5.38 -3.59 -6.46
C ILE A 77 -6.51 -3.33 -5.47
N PHE A 78 -7.36 -4.32 -5.20
CA PHE A 78 -8.48 -4.16 -4.27
C PHE A 78 -8.07 -4.46 -2.82
N THR A 79 -7.25 -5.48 -2.59
CA THR A 79 -6.84 -5.87 -1.24
C THR A 79 -5.93 -4.82 -0.61
N PHE A 80 -5.03 -4.20 -1.37
CA PHE A 80 -4.12 -3.19 -0.83
C PHE A 80 -4.83 -2.01 -0.14
N PRO A 81 -5.72 -1.24 -0.79
CA PRO A 81 -6.39 -0.11 -0.15
C PRO A 81 -7.32 -0.54 0.99
N VAL A 82 -7.94 -1.73 0.91
CA VAL A 82 -8.77 -2.26 2.00
C VAL A 82 -7.92 -2.53 3.24
N LEU A 83 -6.77 -3.20 3.07
CA LEU A 83 -5.85 -3.48 4.16
C LEU A 83 -5.21 -2.19 4.71
N LEU A 84 -4.88 -1.23 3.85
CA LEU A 84 -4.36 0.07 4.26
C LEU A 84 -5.35 0.86 5.12
N VAL A 85 -6.64 0.86 4.76
CA VAL A 85 -7.69 1.49 5.56
C VAL A 85 -7.89 0.75 6.88
N LEU A 86 -7.83 -0.58 6.86
CA LEU A 86 -7.90 -1.40 8.07
C LEU A 86 -6.72 -1.08 9.01
N HIS A 87 -5.50 -1.03 8.47
CA HIS A 87 -4.29 -0.63 9.18
C HIS A 87 -4.47 0.74 9.85
N PHE A 88 -4.86 1.74 9.06
CA PHE A 88 -5.13 3.09 9.55
C PHE A 88 -6.16 3.11 10.68
N PHE A 89 -7.24 2.34 10.57
CA PHE A 89 -8.25 2.26 11.63
C PHE A 89 -7.75 1.56 12.88
N MET A 90 -6.87 0.55 12.77
CA MET A 90 -6.24 -0.05 13.94
C MET A 90 -5.45 1.00 14.70
N HIS A 91 -4.55 1.76 14.06
CA HIS A 91 -3.81 2.81 14.77
C HIS A 91 -4.73 3.95 15.24
N SER A 92 -5.62 4.45 14.38
CA SER A 92 -6.43 5.63 14.68
C SER A 92 -7.50 5.38 15.76
N TYR A 93 -8.09 4.19 15.83
CA TYR A 93 -9.15 3.91 16.80
C TYR A 93 -8.67 3.08 17.99
N TYR A 94 -7.75 2.13 17.78
CA TYR A 94 -7.26 1.31 18.89
C TYR A 94 -6.15 2.03 19.67
N LEU A 95 -5.17 2.62 18.96
CA LEU A 95 -4.06 3.33 19.59
C LEU A 95 -4.30 4.84 19.72
N SER A 96 -5.37 5.37 19.13
CA SER A 96 -5.61 6.82 19.03
C SER A 96 -4.45 7.57 18.35
N THR A 97 -3.72 6.89 17.47
CA THR A 97 -2.55 7.40 16.75
C THR A 97 -2.91 7.63 15.29
N PHE A 98 -2.74 8.87 14.82
CA PHE A 98 -2.97 9.20 13.42
C PHE A 98 -1.69 9.02 12.60
N LEU A 99 -1.61 7.93 11.83
CA LEU A 99 -0.46 7.65 10.98
C LEU A 99 -0.55 8.41 9.65
N TYR A 100 0.30 9.44 9.51
CA TYR A 100 0.45 10.18 8.26
C TYR A 100 1.00 9.32 7.12
N THR A 101 1.75 8.26 7.46
CA THR A 101 2.23 7.26 6.49
C THR A 101 1.07 6.60 5.77
N ASP A 102 0.01 6.21 6.48
CA ASP A 102 -1.13 5.52 5.90
C ASP A 102 -1.94 6.41 4.96
N VAL A 103 -2.22 7.63 5.41
CA VAL A 103 -2.96 8.61 4.61
C VAL A 103 -2.17 9.01 3.37
N THR A 104 -0.85 9.17 3.51
CA THR A 104 0.03 9.46 2.37
C THR A 104 0.07 8.29 1.40
N ASN A 105 0.13 7.05 1.90
CA ASN A 105 0.12 5.85 1.06
C ASN A 105 -1.23 5.71 0.32
N LEU A 106 -2.34 6.08 0.97
CA LEU A 106 -3.67 6.07 0.35
C LEU A 106 -3.78 7.14 -0.75
N PHE A 107 -3.22 8.34 -0.50
CA PHE A 107 -3.11 9.38 -1.51
C PHE A 107 -2.22 8.95 -2.68
N LEU A 108 -1.07 8.33 -2.42
CA LEU A 108 -0.19 7.82 -3.47
C LEU A 108 -0.88 6.74 -4.29
N PHE A 109 -1.64 5.86 -3.66
CA PHE A 109 -2.39 4.80 -4.34
C PHE A 109 -3.49 5.38 -5.22
N THR A 110 -4.35 6.24 -4.66
CA THR A 110 -5.49 6.82 -5.39
C THR A 110 -5.08 7.85 -6.44
N GLY A 111 -4.06 8.67 -6.14
CA GLY A 111 -3.54 9.70 -7.02
C GLY A 111 -2.62 9.13 -8.09
N PHE A 112 -1.47 8.57 -7.71
CA PHE A 112 -0.44 8.16 -8.67
C PHE A 112 -0.56 6.69 -9.11
N GLY A 113 -0.89 5.81 -8.18
CA GLY A 113 -1.05 4.38 -8.42
C GLY A 113 -2.16 4.11 -9.44
N MET A 114 -3.36 4.61 -9.18
CA MET A 114 -4.51 4.40 -10.07
C MET A 114 -4.29 5.03 -11.45
N LEU A 115 -3.69 6.23 -11.55
CA LEU A 115 -3.36 6.84 -12.83
C LEU A 115 -2.34 6.01 -13.65
N ALA A 116 -1.44 5.27 -13.00
CA ALA A 116 -0.53 4.36 -13.68
C ALA A 116 -1.15 2.98 -13.98
N ILE A 117 -2.15 2.57 -13.20
CA ILE A 117 -2.83 1.27 -13.30
C ILE A 117 -3.94 1.29 -14.37
N ILE A 118 -4.72 2.37 -14.46
CA ILE A 118 -5.87 2.51 -15.36
C ILE A 118 -5.52 2.24 -16.84
N PRO A 119 -4.45 2.84 -17.42
CA PRO A 119 -4.00 2.54 -18.79
C PRO A 119 -3.75 1.05 -19.06
N LYS A 120 -3.26 0.34 -18.03
CA LYS A 120 -2.83 -1.05 -18.10
C LYS A 120 -3.89 -2.03 -17.61
N TRP A 121 -5.10 -1.57 -17.29
CA TRP A 121 -6.17 -2.38 -16.69
C TRP A 121 -6.46 -3.67 -17.49
N LYS A 122 -6.38 -3.60 -18.82
CA LYS A 122 -6.57 -4.75 -19.74
C LYS A 122 -5.60 -5.91 -19.50
N PHE A 123 -4.44 -5.65 -18.91
CA PHE A 123 -3.43 -6.66 -18.61
C PHE A 123 -3.59 -7.28 -17.22
N PHE A 124 -4.36 -6.63 -16.34
CA PHE A 124 -4.61 -7.20 -15.02
C PHE A 124 -5.54 -8.41 -15.14
N LYS A 125 -5.17 -9.52 -14.49
CA LYS A 125 -5.93 -10.76 -14.41
C LYS A 125 -6.52 -10.97 -13.02
#